data_AF-A0A3A2ZI89-F1
#
_entry.id   AF-A0A3A2ZI89-F1
#
_cell.length_a   1.000
_cell.length_b   1.000
_cell.length_c   1.000
_cell.angle_alpha   90.00
_cell.angle_beta   90.00
_cell.angle_gamma   90.00
#
_symmetry.space_group_name_H-M   'P 1'
#
loop_
_entity.id
_entity.type
_entity.pdbx_description
1 polymer ?
#
loop_
_entity_poly.entity_id
_entity_poly.type
_entity_poly.pdbx_seq_one_letter_code
_entity_poly.pdbx_strand_id
1 'polypeptide(L)'
;MTFTMNPVADPQAIVSGPTYRFTILTDRLLRYEWAADGQFEDRASTFAINRQFHIPKFRVVENDDGLEIITDHFHLSYDKQR
;
A
#
# COMPACT_ATOMS: atom_id res chain seq x y z
N MET A 1 -3.37 -3.18 -31.46
CA MET A 1 -2.34 -3.06 -30.42
C MET A 1 -3.04 -3.24 -29.08
N THR A 2 -2.60 -4.18 -28.25
CA THR A 2 -3.13 -4.39 -26.89
C THR A 2 -2.30 -3.58 -25.91
N PHE A 3 -2.96 -2.79 -25.08
CA PHE A 3 -2.32 -2.07 -23.98
C PHE A 3 -2.35 -2.97 -22.74
N THR A 4 -1.19 -3.48 -22.32
CA THR A 4 -1.07 -4.35 -21.13
C THR A 4 -1.06 -3.50 -19.87
N MET A 5 -1.93 -3.82 -18.91
CA MET A 5 -2.09 -3.12 -17.63
C MET A 5 -1.79 -4.08 -16.47
N ASN A 6 -0.99 -3.61 -15.50
CA ASN A 6 -0.62 -4.34 -14.29
C ASN A 6 -1.09 -3.56 -13.05
N PRO A 7 -2.41 -3.50 -12.79
CA PRO A 7 -2.98 -2.67 -11.73
C PRO A 7 -2.81 -3.27 -10.33
N VAL A 8 -2.52 -4.56 -10.20
CA VAL A 8 -2.31 -5.19 -8.90
C VAL A 8 -0.86 -5.00 -8.49
N ALA A 9 -0.64 -4.54 -7.26
CA ALA A 9 0.71 -4.35 -6.73
C ALA A 9 1.37 -5.69 -6.38
N ASP A 10 2.70 -5.69 -6.25
CA ASP A 10 3.39 -6.86 -5.72
C ASP A 10 2.94 -7.11 -4.27
N PRO A 11 2.51 -8.33 -3.90
CA PRO A 11 2.07 -8.63 -2.53
C PRO A 11 3.11 -8.30 -1.45
N GLN A 12 4.40 -8.34 -1.76
CA GLN A 12 5.47 -7.99 -0.83
C GLN A 12 5.57 -6.48 -0.55
N ALA A 13 4.93 -5.66 -1.39
CA ALA A 13 4.84 -4.21 -1.21
C ALA A 13 3.52 -3.78 -0.52
N ILE A 14 2.73 -4.74 -0.02
CA ILE A 14 1.44 -4.48 0.63
C ILE A 14 1.57 -4.73 2.13
N VAL A 15 1.07 -3.78 2.93
CA VAL A 15 0.88 -3.91 4.37
C VAL A 15 -0.58 -3.61 4.68
N SER A 16 -1.32 -4.57 5.25
CA SER A 16 -2.77 -4.47 5.40
C SER A 16 -3.26 -5.03 6.72
N GLY A 17 -4.36 -4.47 7.22
CA GLY A 17 -5.17 -5.01 8.29
C GLY A 17 -6.61 -5.27 7.84
N PRO A 18 -7.57 -5.43 8.77
CA PRO A 18 -8.96 -5.74 8.43
C PRO A 18 -9.66 -4.69 7.57
N THR A 19 -9.35 -3.41 7.80
CA THR A 19 -10.05 -2.28 7.16
C THR A 19 -9.11 -1.33 6.43
N TYR A 20 -7.80 -1.54 6.48
CA TYR A 20 -6.82 -0.67 5.85
C TYR A 20 -5.84 -1.45 4.99
N ARG A 21 -5.36 -0.80 3.94
CA ARG A 21 -4.29 -1.30 3.06
C ARG A 21 -3.36 -0.18 2.65
N PHE A 22 -2.09 -0.36 2.96
CA PHE A 22 -0.99 0.44 2.44
C PHE A 22 -0.29 -0.34 1.33
N THR A 23 -0.09 0.30 0.19
CA THR A 23 0.75 -0.20 -0.90
C THR A 23 1.93 0.74 -1.06
N ILE A 24 3.13 0.24 -0.78
CA ILE A 24 4.36 1.03 -0.87
C ILE A 24 4.84 0.97 -2.33
N LEU A 25 4.59 2.04 -3.08
CA LEU A 25 4.87 2.09 -4.52
C LEU A 25 6.36 2.41 -4.79
N THR A 26 6.95 3.30 -4.00
CA THR A 26 8.37 3.65 -4.03
C THR A 26 8.85 4.01 -2.63
N ASP A 27 10.13 4.33 -2.47
CA ASP A 27 10.66 4.89 -1.23
C ASP A 27 10.02 6.23 -0.82
N ARG A 28 9.32 6.93 -1.72
CA ARG A 28 8.71 8.27 -1.51
C ARG A 28 7.20 8.32 -1.74
N LEU A 29 6.59 7.21 -2.16
CA LEU A 29 5.18 7.18 -2.54
C LEU A 29 4.51 5.91 -2.01
N LEU A 30 3.38 6.10 -1.36
CA LEU A 30 2.47 5.02 -0.99
C LEU A 30 1.06 5.34 -1.46
N ARG A 31 0.26 4.30 -1.64
CA ARG A 31 -1.20 4.39 -1.72
C ARG A 31 -1.78 3.89 -0.41
N TYR A 32 -2.75 4.62 0.11
CA TYR A 32 -3.55 4.23 1.26
C TYR A 32 -4.99 4.00 0.83
N GLU A 33 -5.58 2.93 1.33
CA GLU A 33 -6.99 2.63 1.22
C GLU A 33 -7.54 2.25 2.60
N TRP A 34 -8.76 2.72 2.87
CA TRP A 34 -9.56 2.28 4.00
C TRP A 34 -10.93 1.84 3.50
N ALA A 35 -11.40 0.69 3.97
CA ALA A 35 -12.67 0.10 3.59
C ALA A 35 -13.32 -0.53 4.83
N ALA A 36 -14.55 -0.10 5.16
CA ALA A 36 -15.28 -0.59 6.34
C ALA A 36 -15.60 -2.09 6.29
N ASP A 37 -15.72 -2.64 5.08
CA ASP A 37 -16.00 -4.04 4.79
C ASP A 37 -14.74 -4.88 4.48
N GLY A 38 -13.56 -4.26 4.54
CA GLY A 38 -12.28 -4.88 4.18
C GLY A 38 -12.13 -5.21 2.69
N GLN A 39 -13.02 -4.71 1.83
CA GLN A 39 -12.94 -4.92 0.38
C GLN A 39 -12.18 -3.77 -0.28
N PHE A 40 -10.98 -4.05 -0.78
CA PHE A 40 -10.12 -3.05 -1.38
C PHE A 40 -10.25 -2.99 -2.91
N GLU A 41 -9.88 -1.85 -3.52
CA GLU A 41 -10.01 -1.63 -4.96
C GLU A 41 -8.69 -1.94 -5.69
N ASP A 42 -8.74 -2.97 -6.53
CA ASP A 42 -7.61 -3.44 -7.34
C ASP A 42 -7.72 -3.11 -8.83
N ARG A 43 -8.86 -2.56 -9.28
CA ARG A 43 -8.97 -2.07 -10.66
C ARG A 43 -8.04 -0.88 -10.90
N ALA A 44 -7.62 -0.73 -12.15
CA ALA A 44 -6.83 0.43 -12.55
C ALA A 44 -7.57 1.73 -12.23
N SER A 45 -6.86 2.71 -11.67
CA SER A 45 -7.39 4.07 -11.53
C SER A 45 -6.85 4.95 -12.65
N THR A 46 -7.51 6.08 -12.92
CA THR A 46 -7.01 7.06 -13.92
C THR A 46 -5.65 7.64 -13.53
N PHE A 47 -5.36 7.73 -12.23
CA PHE A 47 -4.09 8.28 -11.72
C PHE A 47 -2.94 7.26 -11.78
N ALA A 48 -3.23 5.99 -11.47
CA ALA A 48 -2.23 4.92 -11.41
C ALA A 48 -2.79 3.63 -12.02
N ILE A 49 -2.57 3.47 -13.32
CA ILE A 49 -2.96 2.29 -14.09
C ILE A 49 -2.10 1.07 -13.73
N ASN A 50 -0.79 1.28 -13.60
CA ASN A 50 0.17 0.24 -13.23
C ASN A 50 0.64 0.47 -11.79
N ARG A 51 0.59 -0.56 -10.96
CA ARG A 51 1.03 -0.52 -9.56
C ARG A 51 2.00 -1.65 -9.18
N GLN A 52 2.27 -2.56 -10.13
CA GLN A 52 3.33 -3.55 -9.99
C GLN A 52 4.70 -2.91 -10.24
N PHE A 53 5.23 -2.20 -9.23
CA PHE A 53 6.58 -1.65 -9.26
C PHE A 53 7.59 -2.59 -8.59
N HIS A 54 8.88 -2.25 -8.68
CA HIS A 54 9.91 -2.91 -7.87
C HIS A 54 9.60 -2.68 -6.39
N ILE A 55 9.80 -3.71 -5.58
CA ILE A 55 9.56 -3.65 -4.13
C ILE A 55 10.63 -2.73 -3.51
N PRO A 56 10.25 -1.58 -2.90
CA PRO A 56 11.22 -0.71 -2.26
C PRO A 56 11.73 -1.34 -0.95
N LYS A 57 12.86 -0.84 -0.45
CA LYS A 57 13.32 -1.19 0.90
C LYS A 57 12.46 -0.43 1.91
N PHE A 58 11.79 -1.16 2.78
CA PHE A 58 11.06 -0.61 3.91
C PHE A 58 11.06 -1.61 5.06
N ARG A 59 10.78 -1.12 6.27
CA ARG A 59 10.53 -1.95 7.44
C ARG A 59 9.17 -1.62 8.04
N VAL A 60 8.56 -2.63 8.64
CA VAL A 60 7.29 -2.50 9.37
C VAL A 60 7.57 -2.72 10.84
N VAL A 61 7.08 -1.82 11.68
CA VAL A 61 7.04 -2.01 13.14
C VAL A 61 5.58 -2.01 13.53
N GLU A 62 5.12 -3.06 14.18
CA GLU A 62 3.71 -3.28 14.45
C GLU A 62 3.52 -3.76 15.89
N ASN A 63 2.50 -3.22 16.56
CA ASN A 63 1.98 -3.72 17.81
C ASN A 63 0.44 -3.75 17.74
N ASP A 64 -0.23 -4.06 18.85
CA ASP A 64 -1.68 -4.26 18.86
C ASP A 64 -2.46 -3.01 18.42
N ASP A 65 -1.97 -1.81 18.76
CA ASP A 65 -2.67 -0.54 18.53
C ASP A 65 -2.10 0.29 17.37
N GLY A 66 -0.85 0.04 16.98
CA GLY A 66 -0.11 0.91 16.07
C GLY A 66 0.62 0.17 14.96
N LEU A 67 0.79 0.87 13.85
CA LEU A 67 1.57 0.43 12.70
C LEU A 67 2.50 1.56 12.24
N GLU A 68 3.79 1.26 12.09
CA GLU A 68 4.77 2.15 11.49
C GLU A 68 5.34 1.51 10.22
N ILE A 69 5.38 2.28 9.13
CA ILE A 69 6.02 1.90 7.86
C ILE A 69 7.10 2.92 7.57
N ILE A 70 8.34 2.43 7.50
CA ILE A 70 9.54 3.28 7.45
C ILE A 70 10.33 2.94 6.19
N THR A 71 10.56 3.94 5.35
CA THR A 71 11.46 3.91 4.18
C THR A 71 12.65 4.84 4.42
N ASP A 72 13.53 4.96 3.42
CA ASP A 72 14.62 5.94 3.45
C ASP A 72 14.13 7.40 3.40
N HIS A 73 12.87 7.66 3.00
CA HIS A 73 12.38 9.03 2.74
C HIS A 73 11.10 9.40 3.45
N PHE A 74 10.33 8.44 3.98
CA PHE A 74 9.18 8.74 4.81
C PHE A 74 9.05 7.77 5.96
N HIS A 75 8.34 8.25 6.99
CA HIS A 75 7.86 7.46 8.09
C HIS A 75 6.35 7.69 8.21
N LEU A 76 5.57 6.65 7.94
CA LEU A 76 4.14 6.61 8.16
C LEU A 76 3.86 5.97 9.52
N SER A 77 3.07 6.64 10.36
CA SER A 77 2.52 6.07 11.59
C SER A 77 1.00 6.02 11.47
N TYR A 78 0.39 4.89 11.81
CA TYR A 78 -1.03 4.63 11.71
C TYR A 78 -1.56 4.06 13.03
N ASP A 79 -2.65 4.65 13.53
CA ASP A 79 -3.39 4.21 14.72
C ASP A 79 -4.50 3.26 14.27
N LYS A 80 -4.44 1.98 14.65
CA LYS A 80 -5.40 0.96 14.24
C LYS A 80 -6.76 1.12 14.92
N GLN A 81 -6.84 1.92 15.98
CA GLN A 81 -8.07 2.19 16.73
C GLN A 81 -8.89 3.32 16.11
N ARG A 82 -8.39 3.95 15.02
CA ARG A 82 -9.02 5.09 14.33
C ARG A 82 -9.06 4.90 12.81
#